data_AF-A0A7C6Z093-F1
#
_entry.id   AF-A0A7C6Z093-F1
#
_cell.length_a   1.000
_cell.length_b   1.000
_cell.length_c   1.000
_cell.angle_alpha   90.00
_cell.angle_beta   90.00
_cell.angle_gamma   90.00
#
_symmetry.space_group_name_H-M   'P 1'
#
loop_
_entity.id
_entity.type
_entity.pdbx_description
1 polymer ?
#
loop_
_entity_poly.entity_id
_entity_poly.type
_entity_poly.pdbx_seq_one_letter_code
_entity_poly.pdbx_strand_id
1 'polypeptide(L)'
;MGYCESLGIGSMLIDGGFADNVVCITSSHFCSAEKQFRFPLELGTQRPPSAQWTVLGCGGALISNRGQGPYITHVTTGKIVDMGTNDANNMGGAMAPAAADTIVNHFKDTGFTPDYYDLILTGDLGIIGMSICEEMVNEMGFNISKKLNDCGLMIFDRIRQDVHAGASGCGCAATVFAGHIYQEIMKNNLKKVFLVATGALLSPTSTQQGETIPSIAHGISISSTLN
;
A
#
# COMPACT_ATOMS: atom_id res chain seq x y z
N MET A 1 -3.04 -3.26 -1.90
CA MET A 1 -4.31 -3.72 -1.28
C MET A 1 -4.08 -5.07 -0.62
N GLY A 2 -3.84 -6.14 -1.40
CA GLY A 2 -3.86 -7.52 -0.89
C GLY A 2 -2.95 -7.82 0.31
N TYR A 3 -1.80 -7.15 0.46
CA TYR A 3 -0.90 -7.42 1.59
C TYR A 3 -1.54 -7.00 2.92
N CYS A 4 -1.95 -5.73 3.08
CA CYS A 4 -2.63 -5.27 4.29
C CYS A 4 -3.97 -5.95 4.52
N GLU A 5 -4.73 -6.24 3.46
CA GLU A 5 -5.99 -7.00 3.56
C GLU A 5 -5.74 -8.38 4.19
N SER A 6 -4.77 -9.13 3.67
CA SER A 6 -4.42 -10.45 4.18
C SER A 6 -3.93 -10.41 5.63
N LEU A 7 -3.13 -9.40 6.00
CA LEU A 7 -2.69 -9.18 7.37
C LEU A 7 -3.88 -8.87 8.28
N GLY A 8 -4.78 -7.98 7.87
CA GLY A 8 -5.96 -7.60 8.64
C GLY A 8 -6.89 -8.77 8.91
N ILE A 9 -7.22 -9.55 7.87
CA ILE A 9 -8.02 -10.77 8.01
C ILE A 9 -7.31 -11.79 8.90
N GLY A 10 -6.01 -12.02 8.68
CA GLY A 10 -5.22 -12.96 9.48
C GLY A 10 -5.17 -12.58 10.96
N SER A 11 -5.01 -11.29 11.26
CA SER A 11 -5.06 -10.77 12.63
C SER A 11 -6.42 -10.99 13.28
N MET A 12 -7.52 -10.69 12.57
CA MET A 12 -8.88 -10.91 13.09
C MET A 12 -9.18 -12.39 13.36
N LEU A 13 -8.70 -13.29 12.49
CA LEU A 13 -8.85 -14.75 12.70
C LEU A 13 -8.11 -15.22 13.96
N ILE A 14 -6.90 -14.71 14.19
CA ILE A 14 -6.10 -15.08 15.36
C ILE A 14 -6.70 -14.49 16.64
N ASP A 15 -7.03 -13.20 16.64
CA ASP A 15 -7.60 -12.51 17.79
C ASP A 15 -8.98 -13.07 18.18
N GLY A 16 -9.78 -13.47 17.18
CA GLY A 16 -11.06 -14.17 17.39
C GLY A 16 -10.94 -15.62 17.87
N GLY A 17 -9.73 -16.16 18.01
CA GLY A 17 -9.49 -17.55 18.42
C GLY A 17 -9.84 -18.59 17.35
N PHE A 18 -9.96 -18.19 16.09
CA PHE A 18 -10.26 -19.08 14.96
C PHE A 18 -9.00 -19.73 14.35
N ALA A 19 -7.80 -19.22 14.66
CA ALA A 19 -6.53 -19.78 14.24
C ALA A 19 -5.41 -19.44 15.24
N ASP A 20 -4.41 -20.32 15.40
CA ASP A 20 -3.20 -20.01 16.17
C ASP A 20 -2.11 -19.37 15.31
N ASN A 21 -2.05 -19.75 14.03
CA ASN A 21 -1.03 -19.33 13.08
C ASN A 21 -1.68 -19.09 11.71
N VAL A 22 -1.39 -17.93 11.11
CA VAL A 22 -1.88 -17.56 9.78
C VAL A 22 -0.72 -17.05 8.94
N VAL A 23 -0.64 -17.53 7.70
CA VAL A 23 0.37 -17.09 6.74
C VAL A 23 -0.30 -16.17 5.73
N CYS A 24 0.19 -14.93 5.66
CA CYS A 24 -0.32 -13.87 4.78
C CYS A 24 0.73 -13.62 3.69
N ILE A 25 0.42 -13.93 2.43
CA ILE A 25 1.39 -13.85 1.31
C ILE A 25 0.74 -13.11 0.14
N THR A 26 1.52 -12.25 -0.51
CA THR A 26 1.18 -11.68 -1.82
C THR A 26 2.38 -11.70 -2.75
N SER A 27 2.11 -11.87 -4.04
CA SER A 27 3.14 -11.87 -5.08
C SER A 27 2.65 -11.14 -6.33
N SER A 28 3.58 -10.50 -7.02
CA SER A 28 3.34 -9.88 -8.32
C SER A 28 4.51 -10.16 -9.25
N HIS A 29 4.21 -10.19 -10.55
CA HIS A 29 5.21 -10.39 -11.60
C HIS A 29 4.94 -9.42 -12.75
N PHE A 30 5.93 -8.59 -13.07
CA PHE A 30 5.86 -7.58 -14.13
C PHE A 30 5.24 -8.09 -15.44
N CYS A 31 5.84 -9.12 -16.05
CA CYS A 31 5.34 -9.67 -17.33
C CYS A 31 3.92 -10.23 -17.27
N SER A 32 3.45 -10.72 -16.11
CA SER A 32 2.06 -11.19 -15.97
C SER A 32 1.07 -10.03 -15.91
N ALA A 33 1.43 -8.97 -15.18
CA ALA A 33 0.60 -7.78 -15.04
C ALA A 33 0.50 -6.98 -16.33
N GLU A 34 1.60 -6.84 -17.08
CA GLU A 34 1.60 -6.16 -18.38
C GLU A 34 0.70 -6.89 -19.39
N LYS A 35 0.75 -8.24 -19.43
CA LYS A 35 -0.17 -9.04 -20.27
C LYS A 35 -1.64 -8.89 -19.89
N GLN A 36 -1.91 -8.71 -18.59
CA GLN A 36 -3.27 -8.69 -18.08
C GLN A 36 -3.93 -7.32 -18.23
N PHE A 37 -3.24 -6.23 -17.90
CA PHE A 37 -3.84 -4.91 -17.74
C PHE A 37 -3.39 -3.88 -18.78
N ARG A 38 -2.37 -4.21 -19.58
CA ARG A 38 -1.74 -3.28 -20.52
C ARG A 38 -1.63 -3.91 -21.90
N PHE A 39 -1.01 -3.15 -22.79
CA PHE A 39 -0.72 -3.60 -24.14
C PHE A 39 0.40 -4.66 -24.12
N PRO A 40 0.36 -5.64 -25.05
CA PRO A 40 1.46 -6.56 -25.26
C PRO A 40 2.79 -5.81 -25.41
N LEU A 41 3.85 -6.29 -24.75
CA LEU A 41 5.19 -5.69 -24.78
C LEU A 41 5.73 -5.56 -26.21
N GLU A 42 5.28 -6.47 -27.09
CA GLU A 42 5.62 -6.52 -28.51
C GLU A 42 5.14 -5.30 -29.30
N LEU A 43 4.15 -4.54 -28.79
CA LEU A 43 3.64 -3.33 -29.44
C LEU A 43 4.54 -2.10 -29.22
N GLY A 44 5.59 -2.19 -28.39
CA GLY A 44 6.58 -1.12 -28.22
C GLY A 44 5.99 0.21 -27.75
N THR A 45 4.86 0.18 -27.04
CA THR A 45 4.17 1.40 -26.57
C THR A 45 5.04 2.19 -25.61
N GLN A 46 5.14 3.51 -25.81
CA GLN A 46 5.85 4.38 -24.88
C GLN A 46 5.05 4.58 -23.60
N ARG A 47 5.68 4.35 -22.44
CA ARG A 47 5.04 4.57 -21.13
C ARG A 47 5.06 6.06 -20.79
N PRO A 48 3.93 6.64 -20.33
CA PRO A 48 3.93 8.01 -19.86
C PRO A 48 4.71 8.15 -18.53
N PRO A 49 5.18 9.36 -18.18
CA PRO A 49 5.85 9.61 -16.90
C PRO A 49 4.98 9.34 -15.67
N SER A 50 3.66 9.30 -15.81
CA SER A 50 2.72 8.94 -14.73
C SER A 50 2.66 7.44 -14.44
N ALA A 51 3.12 6.59 -15.36
CA ALA A 51 3.02 5.15 -15.22
C ALA A 51 4.02 4.60 -14.19
N GLN A 52 3.53 3.69 -13.35
CA GLN A 52 4.34 2.93 -12.41
C GLN A 52 4.77 1.57 -12.99
N TRP A 53 5.82 0.98 -12.42
CA TRP A 53 6.35 -0.32 -12.78
C TRP A 53 5.94 -1.41 -11.79
N THR A 54 5.26 -2.45 -12.28
CA THR A 54 4.89 -3.58 -11.41
C THR A 54 6.13 -4.29 -10.90
N VAL A 55 6.21 -4.45 -9.58
CA VAL A 55 7.28 -5.17 -8.90
C VAL A 55 7.23 -6.65 -9.26
N LEU A 56 8.38 -7.21 -9.62
CA LEU A 56 8.60 -8.65 -9.62
C LEU A 56 9.04 -9.07 -8.22
N GLY A 57 8.13 -9.64 -7.43
CA GLY A 57 8.43 -9.94 -6.04
C GLY A 57 7.32 -10.69 -5.31
N CYS A 58 7.71 -11.35 -4.24
CA CYS A 58 6.82 -12.05 -3.33
C CYS A 58 7.25 -11.72 -1.89
N GLY A 59 6.28 -11.41 -1.05
CA GLY A 59 6.50 -11.18 0.37
C GLY A 59 5.40 -11.83 1.18
N GLY A 60 5.71 -12.17 2.42
CA GLY A 60 4.72 -12.73 3.33
C GLY A 60 5.13 -12.61 4.78
N ALA A 61 4.14 -12.76 5.66
CA ALA A 61 4.31 -12.75 7.10
C ALA A 61 3.58 -13.96 7.71
N LEU A 62 4.20 -14.54 8.74
CA LEU A 62 3.54 -15.46 9.65
C LEU A 62 3.04 -14.65 10.84
N ILE A 63 1.73 -14.61 11.03
CA ILE A 63 1.09 -14.04 12.21
C ILE A 63 0.78 -15.20 13.17
N SER A 64 1.02 -14.99 14.46
CA SER A 64 0.73 -15.98 15.49
C SER A 64 0.18 -15.30 16.74
N ASN A 65 -0.65 -16.00 17.52
CA ASN A 65 -1.08 -15.54 18.86
C ASN A 65 0.05 -15.59 19.91
N ARG A 66 1.24 -16.08 19.55
CA ARG A 66 2.42 -16.19 20.42
C ARG A 66 3.66 -15.74 19.68
N GLY A 67 4.55 -15.05 20.38
CA GLY A 67 5.86 -14.66 19.83
C GLY A 67 6.40 -13.38 20.44
N GLN A 68 7.60 -13.00 20.01
CA GLN A 68 8.27 -11.75 20.38
C GLN A 68 8.48 -10.84 19.16
N GLY A 69 7.75 -11.08 18.07
CA GLY A 69 7.78 -10.23 16.89
C GLY A 69 7.08 -8.89 17.14
N PRO A 70 7.08 -7.99 16.14
CA PRO A 70 6.23 -6.82 16.19
C PRO A 70 4.76 -7.22 16.21
N TYR A 71 3.95 -6.35 16.79
CA TYR A 71 2.54 -6.57 17.07
C TYR A 71 1.68 -5.80 16.09
N ILE A 72 0.71 -6.46 15.48
CA ILE A 72 -0.39 -5.78 14.79
C ILE A 72 -1.37 -5.33 15.87
N THR A 73 -1.55 -4.02 16.03
CA THR A 73 -2.38 -3.45 17.10
C THR A 73 -3.75 -2.99 16.61
N HIS A 74 -3.83 -2.53 15.36
CA HIS A 74 -5.08 -2.02 14.78
C HIS A 74 -5.15 -2.40 13.30
N VAL A 75 -6.39 -2.62 12.85
CA VAL A 75 -6.75 -2.84 11.44
C VAL A 75 -7.77 -1.79 11.05
N THR A 76 -7.50 -1.05 9.98
CA THR A 76 -8.47 -0.14 9.38
C THR A 76 -8.84 -0.67 8.01
N THR A 77 -10.06 -1.21 7.93
CA THR A 77 -10.63 -1.70 6.68
C THR A 77 -11.18 -0.50 5.91
N GLY A 78 -10.53 -0.11 4.82
CA GLY A 78 -11.05 0.96 3.98
C GLY A 78 -12.27 0.55 3.18
N LYS A 79 -12.86 1.57 2.56
CA LYS A 79 -14.01 1.47 1.66
C LYS A 79 -13.60 1.82 0.24
N ILE A 80 -14.46 1.47 -0.72
CA ILE A 80 -14.27 1.89 -2.10
C ILE A 80 -14.45 3.42 -2.19
N VAL A 81 -13.50 4.08 -2.84
CA VAL A 81 -13.52 5.50 -3.18
C VAL A 81 -13.31 5.63 -4.68
N ASP A 82 -14.22 6.35 -5.35
CA ASP A 82 -14.13 6.65 -6.77
C ASP A 82 -14.38 8.15 -6.97
N MET A 83 -13.36 8.84 -7.51
CA MET A 83 -13.39 10.29 -7.78
C MET A 83 -13.46 10.59 -9.29
N GLY A 84 -13.81 9.60 -10.12
CA GLY A 84 -14.03 9.79 -11.55
C GLY A 84 -12.80 9.64 -12.45
N THR A 85 -11.67 9.17 -11.91
CA THR A 85 -10.46 8.92 -12.70
C THR A 85 -10.64 7.71 -13.61
N ASN A 86 -10.37 7.84 -14.91
CA ASN A 86 -10.46 6.75 -15.89
C ASN A 86 -9.13 6.48 -16.65
N ASP A 87 -8.06 7.23 -16.33
CA ASP A 87 -6.74 7.01 -16.93
C ASP A 87 -5.98 5.88 -16.22
N ALA A 88 -5.93 4.71 -16.87
CA ALA A 88 -5.18 3.54 -16.38
C ALA A 88 -3.66 3.74 -16.32
N ASN A 89 -3.12 4.82 -16.87
CA ASN A 89 -1.71 5.16 -16.71
C ASN A 89 -1.43 6.02 -15.47
N ASN A 90 -2.46 6.57 -14.81
CA ASN A 90 -2.34 7.40 -13.61
C ASN A 90 -2.99 6.73 -12.39
N MET A 91 -2.58 5.48 -12.11
CA MET A 91 -3.12 4.73 -10.98
C MET A 91 -2.83 5.38 -9.63
N GLY A 92 -1.66 6.01 -9.47
CA GLY A 92 -1.33 6.76 -8.25
C GLY A 92 -2.36 7.84 -7.95
N GLY A 93 -2.77 8.62 -8.96
CA GLY A 93 -3.83 9.61 -8.81
C GLY A 93 -5.20 9.01 -8.52
N ALA A 94 -5.55 7.87 -9.12
CA ALA A 94 -6.81 7.17 -8.83
C ALA A 94 -6.88 6.62 -7.39
N MET A 95 -5.75 6.13 -6.85
CA MET A 95 -5.70 5.49 -5.53
C MET A 95 -5.50 6.45 -4.36
N ALA A 96 -4.93 7.64 -4.60
CA ALA A 96 -4.64 8.61 -3.55
C ALA A 96 -5.86 8.98 -2.67
N PRO A 97 -7.07 9.20 -3.21
CA PRO A 97 -8.26 9.46 -2.39
C PRO A 97 -8.62 8.32 -1.43
N ALA A 98 -8.45 7.06 -1.85
CA ALA A 98 -8.73 5.90 -1.00
C ALA A 98 -7.71 5.77 0.15
N ALA A 99 -6.44 6.07 -0.13
CA ALA A 99 -5.39 6.13 0.89
C ALA A 99 -5.70 7.24 1.92
N ALA A 100 -6.01 8.44 1.43
CA ALA A 100 -6.34 9.58 2.27
C ALA A 100 -7.57 9.31 3.17
N ASP A 101 -8.65 8.77 2.62
CA ASP A 101 -9.84 8.39 3.39
C ASP A 101 -9.50 7.37 4.50
N THR A 102 -8.72 6.33 4.16
CA THR A 102 -8.31 5.31 5.13
C THR A 102 -7.42 5.88 6.24
N ILE A 103 -6.46 6.74 5.90
CA ILE A 103 -5.57 7.38 6.87
C ILE A 103 -6.35 8.32 7.81
N VAL A 104 -7.23 9.15 7.25
CA VAL A 104 -8.03 10.11 8.02
C VAL A 104 -9.00 9.37 8.94
N ASN A 105 -9.69 8.34 8.44
CA ASN A 105 -10.62 7.56 9.27
C ASN A 105 -9.87 6.79 10.35
N HIS A 106 -8.68 6.25 10.06
CA HIS A 106 -7.83 5.63 11.08
C HIS A 106 -7.52 6.59 12.24
N PHE A 107 -7.12 7.83 11.96
CA PHE A 107 -6.85 8.81 13.02
C PHE A 107 -8.11 9.20 13.80
N LYS A 108 -9.25 9.35 13.11
CA LYS A 108 -10.53 9.65 13.77
C LYS A 108 -11.00 8.53 14.69
N ASP A 109 -10.90 7.28 14.24
CA ASP A 109 -11.40 6.11 14.96
C ASP A 109 -10.52 5.77 16.17
N THR A 110 -9.19 5.91 16.04
CA THR A 110 -8.24 5.59 17.11
C THR A 110 -7.95 6.76 18.05
N GLY A 111 -8.20 7.99 17.60
CA GLY A 111 -7.76 9.21 18.29
C GLY A 111 -6.26 9.47 18.20
N PHE A 112 -5.51 8.68 17.41
CA PHE A 112 -4.08 8.91 17.21
C PHE A 112 -3.83 10.15 16.35
N THR A 113 -2.69 10.79 16.59
CA THR A 113 -2.17 11.87 15.75
C THR A 113 -1.07 11.35 14.84
N PRO A 114 -0.68 12.07 13.77
CA PRO A 114 0.46 11.70 12.92
C PRO A 114 1.75 11.45 13.71
N ASP A 115 1.97 12.18 14.81
CA ASP A 115 3.15 12.04 15.69
C ASP A 115 3.17 10.73 16.49
N TYR A 116 2.05 10.02 16.58
CA TYR A 116 2.03 8.67 17.16
C TYR A 116 2.91 7.71 16.34
N TYR A 117 3.00 7.90 15.02
CA TYR A 117 3.74 7.03 14.12
C TYR A 117 5.15 7.55 13.83
N ASP A 118 6.11 6.63 13.75
CA ASP A 118 7.45 6.94 13.24
C ASP A 118 7.43 7.00 11.72
N LEU A 119 6.59 6.18 11.09
CA LEU A 119 6.43 6.07 9.64
C LEU A 119 4.97 5.74 9.28
N ILE A 120 4.42 6.49 8.34
CA ILE A 120 3.18 6.18 7.62
C ILE A 120 3.61 5.76 6.22
N LEU A 121 3.39 4.50 5.88
CA LEU A 121 3.93 3.90 4.67
C LEU A 121 2.81 3.44 3.74
N THR A 122 2.66 4.11 2.60
CA THR A 122 1.71 3.70 1.57
C THR A 122 2.26 2.59 0.69
N GLY A 123 1.37 1.82 0.08
CA GLY A 123 1.73 0.62 -0.67
C GLY A 123 2.35 0.91 -2.02
N ASP A 124 1.67 1.67 -2.86
CA ASP A 124 2.11 1.93 -4.22
C ASP A 124 1.41 3.14 -4.86
N LEU A 125 1.36 4.24 -4.13
CA LEU A 125 0.87 5.51 -4.69
C LEU A 125 1.86 6.11 -5.70
N GLY A 126 3.15 5.81 -5.56
CA GLY A 126 4.21 6.46 -6.33
C GLY A 126 4.27 7.96 -6.04
N ILE A 127 5.09 8.69 -6.80
CA ILE A 127 5.35 10.11 -6.50
C ILE A 127 4.10 10.99 -6.65
N ILE A 128 3.28 10.70 -7.67
CA ILE A 128 2.07 11.48 -7.99
C ILE A 128 0.99 11.20 -6.96
N GLY A 129 0.70 9.92 -6.68
CA GLY A 129 -0.33 9.57 -5.72
C GLY A 129 0.04 10.00 -4.30
N MET A 130 1.33 9.87 -3.93
CA MET A 130 1.80 10.24 -2.59
C MET A 130 1.61 11.74 -2.33
N SER A 131 1.94 12.61 -3.30
CA SER A 131 1.73 14.06 -3.13
C SER A 131 0.25 14.43 -3.02
N ILE A 132 -0.62 13.80 -3.81
CA ILE A 132 -2.07 14.03 -3.75
C ILE A 132 -2.63 13.55 -2.40
N CYS A 133 -2.21 12.37 -1.94
CA CYS A 133 -2.62 11.85 -0.64
C CYS A 133 -2.18 12.76 0.51
N GLU A 134 -0.94 13.24 0.47
CA GLU A 134 -0.43 14.17 1.47
C GLU A 134 -1.27 15.46 1.55
N GLU A 135 -1.56 16.07 0.40
CA GLU A 135 -2.38 17.28 0.31
C GLU A 135 -3.80 17.05 0.85
N MET A 136 -4.47 15.98 0.43
CA MET A 136 -5.82 15.65 0.89
C MET A 136 -5.88 15.40 2.40
N VAL A 137 -4.88 14.70 2.97
CA VAL A 137 -4.83 14.43 4.41
C VAL A 137 -4.53 15.72 5.20
N ASN A 138 -3.67 16.60 4.66
CA ASN A 138 -3.40 17.93 5.22
C ASN A 138 -4.65 18.81 5.25
N GLU A 139 -5.44 18.84 4.16
CA GLU A 139 -6.71 19.57 4.08
C GLU A 139 -7.74 19.10 5.12
N MET A 140 -7.68 17.81 5.49
CA MET A 140 -8.52 17.21 6.54
C MET A 140 -7.99 17.44 7.96
N GLY A 141 -6.93 18.25 8.12
CA GLY A 141 -6.40 18.68 9.41
C GLY A 141 -5.29 17.81 10.00
N PHE A 142 -4.76 16.84 9.24
CA PHE A 142 -3.69 15.95 9.70
C PHE A 142 -2.40 16.18 8.91
N ASN A 143 -1.36 16.71 9.55
CA ASN A 143 -0.07 16.89 8.88
C ASN A 143 0.79 15.63 8.91
N ILE A 144 0.88 14.92 7.78
CA ILE A 144 1.66 13.67 7.65
C ILE A 144 2.97 13.83 6.87
N SER A 145 3.28 15.03 6.36
CA SER A 145 4.42 15.32 5.46
C SER A 145 5.77 14.74 5.92
N LYS A 146 6.07 14.83 7.22
CA LYS A 146 7.34 14.36 7.79
C LYS A 146 7.39 12.86 8.06
N LYS A 147 6.25 12.18 7.98
CA LYS A 147 6.05 10.78 8.37
C LYS A 147 5.66 9.90 7.20
N LEU A 148 5.15 10.49 6.11
CA LEU A 148 4.68 9.79 4.93
C LEU A 148 5.85 9.32 4.05
N ASN A 149 5.79 8.07 3.61
CA ASN A 149 6.61 7.54 2.54
C ASN A 149 5.81 6.48 1.75
N ASP A 150 6.33 5.99 0.64
CA ASP A 150 5.66 5.02 -0.23
C ASP A 150 6.59 3.85 -0.60
N CYS A 151 6.11 2.61 -0.50
CA CYS A 151 6.92 1.44 -0.88
C CYS A 151 7.35 1.49 -2.35
N GLY A 152 6.51 2.04 -3.22
CA GLY A 152 6.80 2.22 -4.64
C GLY A 152 7.97 3.18 -4.90
N LEU A 153 8.30 4.05 -3.95
CA LEU A 153 9.44 4.97 -4.02
C LEU A 153 10.71 4.41 -3.35
N MET A 154 10.59 3.33 -2.57
CA MET A 154 11.70 2.73 -1.83
C MET A 154 12.34 1.54 -2.55
N ILE A 155 11.61 0.85 -3.43
CA ILE A 155 12.07 -0.44 -3.99
C ILE A 155 13.05 -0.33 -5.15
N PHE A 156 13.04 0.80 -5.88
CA PHE A 156 13.91 1.01 -7.05
C PHE A 156 14.80 2.24 -6.86
N ASP A 157 15.98 2.20 -7.47
CA ASP A 157 16.75 3.40 -7.75
C ASP A 157 16.08 4.14 -8.92
N ARG A 158 15.27 5.14 -8.59
CA ARG A 158 14.41 5.84 -9.55
C ARG A 158 15.17 6.56 -10.65
N ILE A 159 16.39 7.02 -10.37
CA ILE A 159 17.20 7.76 -11.35
C ILE A 159 17.91 6.76 -12.25
N ARG A 160 18.58 5.75 -11.67
CA ARG A 160 19.39 4.81 -12.45
C ARG A 160 18.55 3.81 -13.24
N GLN A 161 17.37 3.46 -12.74
CA GLN A 161 16.48 2.45 -13.36
C GLN A 161 15.32 3.06 -14.14
N ASP A 162 15.16 4.39 -14.13
CA ASP A 162 14.16 5.13 -14.91
C ASP A 162 12.71 4.59 -14.76
N VAL A 163 12.29 4.36 -13.52
CA VAL A 163 10.95 3.81 -13.21
C VAL A 163 9.87 4.89 -13.09
N HIS A 164 10.13 6.09 -13.59
CA HIS A 164 9.20 7.23 -13.63
C HIS A 164 8.51 7.52 -12.27
N ALA A 165 7.19 7.27 -12.20
CA ALA A 165 6.35 7.52 -11.03
C ALA A 165 6.64 6.58 -9.84
N GLY A 166 7.42 5.52 -10.04
CA GLY A 166 7.80 4.54 -9.03
C GLY A 166 7.27 3.15 -9.34
N ALA A 167 7.21 2.31 -8.31
CA ALA A 167 6.75 0.94 -8.44
C ALA A 167 5.27 0.76 -8.05
N SER A 168 4.70 -0.37 -8.47
CA SER A 168 3.36 -0.79 -8.11
C SER A 168 3.17 -2.29 -7.96
N GLY A 169 1.97 -2.71 -7.60
CA GLY A 169 1.56 -4.10 -7.54
C GLY A 169 1.57 -4.65 -6.11
N CYS A 170 0.80 -5.71 -5.89
CA CYS A 170 0.62 -6.29 -4.56
C CYS A 170 1.92 -6.85 -3.94
N GLY A 171 2.93 -7.20 -4.74
CA GLY A 171 4.27 -7.57 -4.26
C GLY A 171 5.09 -6.38 -3.75
N CYS A 172 4.78 -5.13 -4.13
CA CYS A 172 5.54 -3.95 -3.73
C CYS A 172 5.53 -3.72 -2.21
N ALA A 173 4.34 -3.51 -1.64
CA ALA A 173 4.18 -3.34 -0.20
C ALA A 173 4.71 -4.54 0.60
N ALA A 174 4.46 -5.76 0.11
CA ALA A 174 4.87 -6.98 0.80
C ALA A 174 6.41 -7.14 0.85
N THR A 175 7.10 -6.93 -0.27
CA THR A 175 8.56 -7.06 -0.35
C THR A 175 9.27 -5.94 0.41
N VAL A 176 8.83 -4.69 0.29
CA VAL A 176 9.41 -3.57 1.04
C VAL A 176 9.20 -3.76 2.53
N PHE A 177 7.99 -4.17 2.94
CA PHE A 177 7.73 -4.42 4.34
C PHE A 177 8.57 -5.57 4.89
N ALA A 178 8.49 -6.76 4.29
CA ALA A 178 9.17 -7.96 4.79
C ALA A 178 10.71 -7.86 4.66
N GLY A 179 11.21 -7.22 3.60
CA GLY A 179 12.64 -7.14 3.32
C GLY A 179 13.36 -6.01 4.04
N HIS A 180 12.69 -4.88 4.28
CA HIS A 180 13.34 -3.68 4.83
C HIS A 180 12.66 -3.18 6.11
N ILE A 181 11.39 -2.82 6.06
CA ILE A 181 10.70 -2.17 7.19
C ILE A 181 10.67 -3.06 8.43
N TYR A 182 10.39 -4.35 8.25
CA TYR A 182 10.42 -5.33 9.33
C TYR A 182 11.80 -5.37 10.01
N GLN A 183 12.88 -5.33 9.23
CA GLN A 183 14.25 -5.30 9.78
C GLN A 183 14.52 -4.02 10.56
N GLU A 184 14.03 -2.87 10.08
CA GLU A 184 14.17 -1.60 10.79
C GLU A 184 13.37 -1.58 12.11
N ILE A 185 12.22 -2.26 12.15
CA ILE A 185 11.48 -2.47 13.40
C ILE A 185 12.28 -3.37 14.36
N MET A 186 12.81 -4.48 13.86
CA MET A 186 13.63 -5.40 14.67
C MET A 186 14.91 -4.74 15.22
N LYS A 187 15.48 -3.78 14.49
CA LYS A 187 16.63 -2.97 14.94
C LYS A 187 16.25 -1.82 15.90
N ASN A 188 14.96 -1.63 16.19
CA ASN A 188 14.42 -0.50 16.96
C ASN A 188 14.63 0.88 16.32
N ASN A 189 14.92 0.95 15.01
CA ASN A 189 15.00 2.21 14.27
C ASN A 189 13.60 2.77 13.99
N LEU A 190 12.61 1.88 13.84
CA LEU A 190 11.19 2.19 13.80
C LEU A 190 10.49 1.44 14.94
N LYS A 191 9.57 2.09 15.62
CA LYS A 191 8.77 1.47 16.69
C LYS A 191 7.31 1.37 16.30
N LYS A 192 6.77 2.39 15.64
CA LYS A 192 5.36 2.45 15.24
C LYS A 192 5.25 2.77 13.77
N VAL A 193 4.75 1.81 13.00
CA VAL A 193 4.56 1.93 11.55
C VAL A 193 3.09 1.76 11.22
N PHE A 194 2.54 2.68 10.43
CA PHE A 194 1.21 2.54 9.85
C PHE A 194 1.34 2.19 8.37
N LEU A 195 1.06 0.94 8.01
CA LEU A 195 1.18 0.44 6.64
C LEU A 195 -0.19 0.50 5.94
N VAL A 196 -0.27 1.22 4.83
CA VAL A 196 -1.53 1.46 4.09
C VAL A 196 -1.39 0.97 2.65
N ALA A 197 -1.87 -0.25 2.38
CA ALA A 197 -1.75 -0.83 1.03
C ALA A 197 -2.96 -0.46 0.15
N THR A 198 -2.68 0.22 -0.95
CA THR A 198 -3.63 0.76 -1.93
C THR A 198 -3.90 -0.21 -3.08
N GLY A 199 -5.07 -0.14 -3.71
CA GLY A 199 -5.38 -0.92 -4.90
C GLY A 199 -6.41 -0.23 -5.78
N ALA A 200 -6.14 -0.28 -7.08
CA ALA A 200 -7.07 0.11 -8.13
C ALA A 200 -7.88 -1.11 -8.57
N LEU A 201 -9.20 -0.98 -8.63
CA LEU A 201 -10.13 -2.04 -8.99
C LEU A 201 -10.57 -1.84 -10.45
N LEU A 202 -9.79 -2.39 -11.37
CA LEU A 202 -10.06 -2.33 -12.81
C LEU A 202 -9.93 -3.69 -13.48
N SER A 203 -10.48 -3.78 -14.68
CA SER A 203 -10.32 -4.90 -15.59
C SER A 203 -10.06 -4.39 -17.01
N PRO A 204 -9.52 -5.22 -17.92
CA PRO A 204 -9.35 -4.84 -19.32
C PRO A 204 -10.67 -4.36 -19.95
N THR A 205 -11.79 -4.99 -19.59
CA THR A 205 -13.11 -4.64 -20.08
C THR A 205 -13.56 -3.27 -19.58
N SER A 206 -13.49 -3.02 -18.27
CA SER A 206 -13.93 -1.73 -17.69
C SER A 206 -13.09 -0.57 -18.24
N THR A 207 -11.78 -0.76 -18.37
CA THR A 207 -10.90 0.24 -19.01
C THR A 207 -11.25 0.49 -20.48
N GLN A 208 -11.52 -0.56 -21.27
CA GLN A 208 -11.91 -0.40 -22.68
C GLN A 208 -13.28 0.26 -22.85
N GLN A 209 -14.18 0.12 -21.88
CA GLN A 209 -15.49 0.77 -21.85
C GLN A 209 -15.41 2.22 -21.35
N GLY A 210 -14.23 2.69 -20.94
CA GLY A 210 -14.05 4.05 -20.41
C GLY A 210 -14.66 4.25 -19.02
N GLU A 211 -14.88 3.16 -18.27
CA GLU A 211 -15.37 3.24 -16.90
C GLU A 211 -14.33 3.89 -15.98
N THR A 212 -14.80 4.40 -14.85
CA THR A 212 -13.94 4.96 -13.80
C THR A 212 -13.19 3.84 -13.08
N ILE A 213 -12.12 4.22 -12.36
CA ILE A 213 -11.23 3.32 -11.64
C ILE A 213 -11.51 3.45 -10.14
N PRO A 214 -12.46 2.68 -9.59
CA PRO A 214 -12.68 2.63 -8.16
C PRO A 214 -11.43 2.12 -7.45
N SER A 215 -11.10 2.71 -6.29
CA SER A 215 -9.90 2.37 -5.54
C SER A 215 -10.22 2.11 -4.08
N ILE A 216 -9.35 1.36 -3.41
CA ILE A 216 -9.49 1.00 -1.99
C ILE A 216 -8.12 0.99 -1.32
N ALA A 217 -8.07 1.23 -0.01
CA ALA A 217 -6.86 1.06 0.79
C ALA A 217 -7.17 0.36 2.11
N HIS A 218 -6.25 -0.45 2.61
CA HIS A 218 -6.37 -1.08 3.93
C HIS A 218 -5.15 -0.72 4.77
N GLY A 219 -5.39 -0.33 6.02
CA GLY A 219 -4.38 0.12 6.98
C GLY A 219 -4.10 -0.91 8.06
N ILE A 220 -2.83 -1.13 8.40
CA ILE A 220 -2.37 -1.98 9.50
C ILE A 220 -1.41 -1.19 10.38
N SER A 221 -1.72 -1.05 11.66
CA SER A 221 -0.83 -0.43 12.65
C SER A 221 0.05 -1.50 13.29
N ILE A 222 1.35 -1.29 13.20
CA ILE A 222 2.38 -2.25 13.63
C ILE A 222 3.26 -1.56 14.68
N SER A 223 3.39 -2.18 15.84
CA SER A 223 4.17 -1.67 16.96
C SER A 223 5.24 -2.67 17.39
N SER A 224 6.43 -2.20 17.74
CA SER A 224 7.47 -3.04 18.35
C SER A 224 7.14 -3.46 19.79
N THR A 225 6.21 -2.76 20.44
CA THR A 225 5.80 -3.02 21.83
C THR A 225 4.28 -2.94 22.00
N LEU A 226 3.71 -3.76 22.88
CA LEU A 226 2.35 -3.61 23.38
C LEU A 226 2.38 -2.64 24.57
N ASN A 227 2.07 -1.36 24.33
CA ASN A 227 1.87 -0.35 25.37
C ASN A 227 0.57 0.40 25.09
#